data_AF-A0A8K0Y226-F1
#
_entry.id   AF-A0A8K0Y226-F1
#
_cell.length_a   1.000
_cell.length_b   1.000
_cell.length_c   1.000
_cell.angle_alpha   90.00
_cell.angle_beta   90.00
_cell.angle_gamma   90.00
#
_symmetry.space_group_name_H-M   'P 1'
#
loop_
_entity.id
_entity.type
_entity.pdbx_description
1 polymer ?
#
loop_
_entity_poly.entity_id
_entity_poly.type
_entity_poly.pdbx_seq_one_letter_code
_entity_poly.pdbx_strand_id
1 'polypeptide(L)'
;MTMTEPPEPSATIQPLKLQEEEIDLSDLHWTDTGVLALFWLLAFVVFLQFFTRYVLNNSFAWTEEVARFLLIGVTFVGCIMATRKQSHIAVEFVYRWIPRGGRRFAQSVIDVTSTAFYLVMAFLSAQIAGRTQQMMASMDFPKSTVYWIIMAAFLCMAAYAAWNTWQHLRSGTSRLIDPEDYADDIRAID
;
A
#
# COMPACT_ATOMS: atom_id res chain seq x y z
N MET A 1 -2.93 69.73 -1.72
CA MET A 1 -3.90 68.65 -2.00
C MET A 1 -3.10 67.45 -2.48
N THR A 2 -2.42 66.78 -1.55
CA THR A 2 -1.58 65.61 -1.83
C THR A 2 -2.47 64.38 -1.80
N MET A 3 -2.71 63.81 -2.99
CA MET A 3 -3.38 62.52 -3.17
C MET A 3 -2.61 61.47 -2.37
N THR A 4 -3.22 60.91 -1.34
CA THR A 4 -2.73 59.69 -0.70
C THR A 4 -3.05 58.53 -1.62
N GLU A 5 -2.03 57.96 -2.25
CA GLU A 5 -2.12 56.66 -2.93
C GLU A 5 -2.66 55.61 -1.93
N PRO A 6 -3.62 54.75 -2.33
CA PRO A 6 -4.04 53.65 -1.48
C PRO A 6 -2.86 52.67 -1.30
N PRO A 7 -2.69 52.05 -0.12
CA PRO A 7 -1.60 51.11 0.11
C PRO A 7 -1.71 49.95 -0.87
N GLU A 8 -0.70 49.78 -1.73
CA GLU A 8 -0.64 48.61 -2.60
C GLU A 8 -0.71 47.35 -1.75
N PRO A 9 -1.58 46.38 -2.09
CA PRO A 9 -1.56 45.10 -1.41
C PRO A 9 -0.27 44.39 -1.80
N SER A 10 0.76 44.54 -0.95
CA SER A 10 1.96 43.71 -0.90
C SER A 10 1.61 42.27 -0.47
N ALA A 11 0.64 41.67 -1.14
CA ALA A 11 0.55 40.23 -1.26
C ALA A 11 1.44 39.85 -2.44
N THR A 12 2.75 39.87 -2.21
CA THR A 12 3.68 39.10 -3.05
C THR A 12 3.24 37.65 -2.90
N ILE A 13 2.35 37.20 -3.79
CA ILE A 13 2.09 35.78 -3.99
C ILE A 13 3.46 35.25 -4.43
N GLN A 14 4.22 34.72 -3.47
CA GLN A 14 5.40 33.93 -3.81
C GLN A 14 4.87 32.92 -4.82
N PRO A 15 5.42 32.86 -6.06
CA PRO A 15 4.98 31.84 -7.00
C PRO A 15 5.13 30.55 -6.23
N LEU A 16 4.00 29.86 -6.02
CA LEU A 16 3.98 28.56 -5.38
C LEU A 16 4.98 27.75 -6.21
N LYS A 17 6.19 27.55 -5.70
CA LYS A 17 7.13 26.61 -6.27
C LYS A 17 6.40 25.31 -6.07
N LEU A 18 5.60 24.93 -7.07
CA LEU A 18 5.26 23.55 -7.29
C LEU A 18 6.64 22.92 -7.40
N GLN A 19 7.09 22.33 -6.30
CA GLN A 19 8.18 21.39 -6.30
C GLN A 19 7.75 20.42 -7.40
N GLU A 20 8.31 20.59 -8.59
CA GLU A 20 8.11 19.63 -9.67
C GLU A 20 8.83 18.41 -9.12
N GLU A 21 8.07 17.60 -8.39
CA GLU A 21 8.43 16.29 -7.90
C GLU A 21 8.71 15.49 -9.17
N GLU A 22 9.95 15.58 -9.65
CA GLU A 22 10.47 14.70 -10.69
C GLU A 22 10.34 13.31 -10.10
N ILE A 23 9.27 12.61 -10.48
CA ILE A 23 8.97 11.24 -10.06
C ILE A 23 10.20 10.42 -10.49
N ASP A 24 11.08 10.13 -9.54
CA ASP A 24 12.26 9.34 -9.77
C ASP A 24 11.82 7.89 -10.02
N LEU A 25 11.62 7.56 -11.30
CA LEU A 25 11.24 6.23 -11.76
C LEU A 25 12.38 5.22 -11.67
N SER A 26 13.57 5.62 -11.22
CA SER A 26 14.73 4.73 -11.06
C SER A 26 14.54 3.72 -9.91
N ASP A 27 13.63 4.01 -8.98
CA ASP A 27 13.26 3.16 -7.85
C ASP A 27 12.27 2.03 -8.23
N LEU A 28 11.88 1.95 -9.52
CA LEU A 28 11.03 0.90 -10.05
C LEU A 28 11.81 -0.42 -10.13
N HIS A 29 11.83 -1.13 -9.00
CA HIS A 29 12.43 -2.46 -8.93
C HIS A 29 11.70 -3.43 -9.88
N TRP A 30 12.42 -4.42 -10.42
CA TRP A 30 11.85 -5.45 -11.31
C TRP A 30 10.64 -6.19 -10.72
N THR A 31 10.51 -6.22 -9.39
CA THR A 31 9.35 -6.78 -8.69
C THR A 31 8.06 -5.97 -8.88
N ASP A 32 8.20 -4.68 -9.13
CA ASP A 32 7.09 -3.71 -9.13
C ASP A 32 6.40 -3.69 -10.50
N THR A 33 7.10 -4.16 -11.55
CA THR A 33 6.55 -4.34 -12.91
C THR A 33 5.36 -5.30 -12.93
N GLY A 34 5.39 -6.37 -12.13
CA GLY A 34 4.28 -7.32 -12.03
C GLY A 34 3.01 -6.70 -11.43
N VAL A 35 3.18 -5.83 -10.43
CA VAL A 35 2.07 -5.09 -9.80
C VAL A 35 1.47 -4.09 -10.77
N LEU A 36 2.32 -3.35 -11.48
CA LEU A 36 1.92 -2.38 -12.49
C LEU A 36 1.16 -3.04 -13.65
N ALA A 37 1.65 -4.18 -14.14
CA ALA A 37 0.98 -4.95 -15.17
C ALA A 37 -0.41 -5.43 -14.73
N LEU A 38 -0.52 -5.93 -13.50
CA LEU A 38 -1.80 -6.37 -12.94
C LEU A 38 -2.78 -5.20 -12.76
N PHE A 39 -2.29 -4.03 -12.35
CA PHE A 39 -3.07 -2.80 -12.23
C PHE A 39 -3.62 -2.34 -13.60
N TRP A 40 -2.78 -2.31 -14.63
CA TRP A 40 -3.22 -1.95 -15.99
C TRP A 40 -4.21 -2.96 -16.56
N LEU A 41 -4.03 -4.26 -16.28
CA LEU A 41 -4.99 -5.28 -16.67
C LEU A 41 -6.35 -5.05 -16.00
N LEU A 42 -6.37 -4.74 -14.70
CA LEU A 42 -7.60 -4.37 -13.99
C LEU A 42 -8.26 -3.14 -14.63
N ALA A 43 -7.49 -2.08 -14.89
CA ALA A 43 -8.00 -0.87 -15.51
C ALA A 43 -8.64 -1.14 -16.89
N PHE A 44 -7.98 -1.98 -17.71
CA PHE A 44 -8.51 -2.39 -19.01
C PHE A 44 -9.82 -3.18 -18.89
N VAL A 45 -9.90 -4.16 -17.97
CA VAL A 45 -11.11 -4.97 -17.77
C VAL A 45 -12.27 -4.11 -17.27
N VAL A 46 -12.02 -3.20 -16.32
CA VAL A 46 -13.03 -2.26 -15.85
C VAL A 46 -13.48 -1.36 -17.00
N PHE A 47 -12.56 -0.80 -17.78
CA PHE A 47 -12.90 -0.01 -18.96
C PHE A 47 -13.76 -0.80 -19.96
N LEU A 48 -13.41 -2.06 -20.24
CA LEU A 48 -14.20 -2.94 -21.10
C LEU A 48 -15.61 -3.19 -20.55
N GLN A 49 -15.75 -3.36 -19.23
CA GLN A 49 -17.04 -3.50 -18.57
C GLN A 49 -17.92 -2.24 -18.73
N PHE A 50 -17.33 -1.05 -18.57
CA PHE A 50 -18.03 0.22 -18.83
C PHE A 50 -18.39 0.36 -20.31
N PHE A 51 -17.46 0.09 -21.23
CA PHE A 51 -17.69 0.19 -22.67
C PHE A 51 -18.82 -0.74 -23.13
N THR A 52 -18.80 -2.01 -22.72
CA THR A 52 -19.83 -2.98 -23.09
C THR A 52 -21.22 -2.57 -22.58
N ARG A 53 -21.29 -2.12 -21.33
CA ARG A 53 -22.55 -1.71 -20.71
C ARG A 53 -23.14 -0.43 -21.32
N TYR A 54 -22.32 0.59 -21.55
CA TYR A 54 -22.80 1.91 -21.95
C TYR A 54 -22.80 2.13 -23.46
N VAL A 55 -21.91 1.46 -24.22
CA VAL A 55 -21.80 1.62 -25.68
C VAL A 55 -22.52 0.50 -26.42
N LEU A 56 -22.28 -0.76 -26.03
CA LEU A 56 -22.88 -1.92 -26.70
C LEU A 56 -24.28 -2.26 -26.17
N ASN A 57 -24.75 -1.55 -25.14
CA ASN A 57 -26.03 -1.79 -24.44
C ASN A 57 -26.22 -3.27 -24.03
N ASN A 58 -25.11 -3.97 -23.77
CA ASN A 58 -25.09 -5.38 -23.37
C ASN A 58 -24.13 -5.55 -22.19
N SER A 59 -24.63 -6.14 -21.10
CA SER A 59 -23.84 -6.35 -19.88
C SER A 59 -23.28 -7.76 -19.85
N PHE A 60 -22.01 -7.91 -20.17
CA PHE A 60 -21.30 -9.18 -20.00
C PHE A 60 -21.06 -9.47 -18.51
N ALA A 61 -21.90 -10.30 -17.90
CA ALA A 61 -21.83 -10.65 -16.48
C ALA A 61 -20.45 -11.21 -16.05
N TRP A 62 -19.75 -11.91 -16.94
CA TRP A 62 -18.42 -12.44 -16.67
C TRP A 62 -17.35 -11.35 -16.44
N THR A 63 -17.49 -10.16 -17.05
CA THR A 63 -16.52 -9.07 -16.90
C THR A 63 -16.52 -8.47 -15.50
N GLU A 64 -17.69 -8.40 -14.86
CA GLU A 64 -17.82 -7.90 -13.48
C GLU A 64 -17.11 -8.83 -12.48
N GLU A 65 -17.26 -10.14 -12.68
CA GLU A 65 -16.65 -11.16 -11.83
C GLU A 65 -15.12 -11.18 -12.00
N VAL A 66 -14.61 -11.08 -13.24
CA VAL A 66 -13.17 -10.95 -13.52
C VAL A 66 -12.59 -9.67 -12.93
N ALA A 67 -13.27 -8.53 -13.09
CA ALA A 67 -12.83 -7.25 -12.51
C ALA A 67 -12.69 -7.34 -10.99
N ARG A 68 -13.65 -8.00 -10.31
CA ARG A 68 -13.60 -8.22 -8.86
C ARG A 68 -12.40 -9.05 -8.44
N PHE A 69 -12.06 -10.12 -9.16
CA PHE A 69 -10.90 -10.94 -8.83
C PHE A 69 -9.57 -10.23 -9.11
N LEU A 70 -9.49 -9.48 -10.21
CA LEU A 70 -8.33 -8.65 -10.50
C LEU A 70 -8.14 -7.58 -9.43
N LEU A 71 -9.22 -6.94 -8.97
CA LEU A 71 -9.17 -5.95 -7.89
C LEU A 71 -8.66 -6.56 -6.59
N ILE A 72 -9.14 -7.75 -6.22
CA ILE A 72 -8.63 -8.49 -5.07
C ILE A 72 -7.12 -8.77 -5.24
N GLY A 73 -6.72 -9.28 -6.40
CA GLY A 73 -5.31 -9.56 -6.72
C GLY A 73 -4.41 -8.33 -6.59
N VAL A 74 -4.77 -7.22 -7.24
CA VAL A 74 -4.03 -5.94 -7.16
C VAL A 74 -3.92 -5.47 -5.72
N THR A 75 -5.01 -5.53 -4.95
CA THR A 75 -5.03 -5.10 -3.55
C THR A 75 -4.03 -5.89 -2.73
N PHE A 76 -4.09 -7.22 -2.79
CA PHE A 76 -3.22 -8.06 -1.97
C PHE A 76 -1.75 -8.00 -2.39
N VAL A 77 -1.47 -7.93 -3.68
CA VAL A 77 -0.10 -7.74 -4.19
C VAL A 77 0.44 -6.36 -3.75
N GLY A 78 -0.38 -5.32 -3.84
CA GLY A 78 -0.05 -3.98 -3.34
C GLY A 78 0.23 -3.97 -1.83
N CYS A 79 -0.58 -4.68 -1.03
CA CYS A 79 -0.34 -4.82 0.41
C CYS A 79 0.99 -5.52 0.72
N ILE A 80 1.32 -6.63 0.02
CA ILE A 80 2.60 -7.32 0.20
C ILE A 80 3.77 -6.37 -0.07
N MET A 81 3.69 -5.58 -1.15
CA MET A 81 4.71 -4.59 -1.49
C MET A 81 4.82 -3.48 -0.43
N ALA A 82 3.69 -2.97 0.07
CA ALA A 82 3.66 -1.96 1.12
C ALA A 82 4.26 -2.48 2.44
N THR A 83 3.95 -3.71 2.83
CA THR A 83 4.54 -4.38 4.00
C THR A 83 6.06 -4.55 3.82
N ARG A 84 6.53 -4.91 2.63
CA ARG A 84 7.97 -5.02 2.32
C ARG A 84 8.69 -3.68 2.45
N LYS A 85 8.09 -2.59 1.98
CA LYS A 85 8.67 -1.23 2.07
C LYS A 85 8.57 -0.63 3.48
N GLN A 86 7.96 -1.34 4.44
CA GLN A 86 7.72 -0.89 5.81
C GLN A 86 7.06 0.50 5.88
N SER A 87 6.20 0.82 4.92
CA SER A 87 5.57 2.14 4.80
C SER A 87 4.42 2.36 5.79
N HIS A 88 4.49 1.73 6.97
CA HIS A 88 3.57 2.05 8.05
C HIS A 88 3.85 3.49 8.47
N ILE A 89 2.86 4.36 8.29
CA ILE A 89 2.92 5.77 8.66
C ILE A 89 3.06 5.85 10.17
N ALA A 90 4.29 5.80 10.64
CA ALA A 90 4.62 6.10 12.01
C ALA A 90 4.53 7.62 12.15
N VAL A 91 3.83 8.09 13.17
CA VAL A 91 3.73 9.51 13.47
C VAL A 91 5.09 9.97 13.98
N GLU A 92 5.99 10.34 13.06
CA GLU A 92 7.39 10.73 13.32
C GLU A 92 7.48 11.81 14.42
N PHE A 93 6.45 12.66 14.51
CA PHE A 93 6.34 13.69 15.54
C PHE A 93 6.41 13.13 16.97
N VAL A 94 5.76 12.00 17.24
CA VAL A 94 5.73 11.38 18.58
C VAL A 94 7.09 10.74 18.89
N TYR A 95 7.80 10.22 17.88
CA TYR A 95 9.11 9.58 18.04
C TYR A 95 10.23 10.56 18.39
N ARG A 96 10.09 11.85 18.04
CA ARG A 96 11.10 12.89 18.31
C ARG A 96 11.27 13.22 19.80
N TRP A 97 10.24 13.00 20.62
CA TRP A 97 10.29 13.25 22.07
C TRP A 97 10.59 12.00 22.90
N ILE A 98 10.67 10.83 22.28
CA ILE A 98 10.89 9.56 22.98
C ILE A 98 12.40 9.21 22.96
N PRO A 99 13.01 8.83 24.11
CA PRO A 99 14.39 8.37 24.15
C PRO A 99 14.59 7.08 23.35
N ARG A 100 15.81 6.81 22.87
CA ARG A 100 16.13 5.69 21.96
C ARG A 100 15.59 4.32 22.41
N GLY A 101 15.60 4.05 23.71
CA GLY A 101 15.03 2.82 24.30
C GLY A 101 13.50 2.72 24.15
N GLY A 102 12.78 3.83 24.28
CA GLY A 102 11.33 3.87 24.07
C GLY A 102 10.94 3.72 22.60
N ARG A 103 11.73 4.28 21.67
CA ARG A 103 11.53 4.09 20.22
C ARG A 103 11.70 2.63 19.82
N ARG A 104 12.73 1.96 20.35
CA ARG A 104 12.94 0.51 20.18
C ARG A 104 11.76 -0.31 20.66
N PHE A 105 11.24 -0.02 21.86
CA PHE A 105 10.08 -0.72 22.39
C PHE A 105 8.83 -0.50 21.53
N ALA A 106 8.54 0.76 21.17
CA ALA A 106 7.40 1.10 20.30
C ALA A 106 7.47 0.39 18.94
N GLN A 107 8.66 0.35 18.33
CA GLN A 107 8.90 -0.36 17.09
C GLN A 107 8.60 -1.86 17.22
N SER A 108 9.16 -2.51 18.25
CA SER A 108 8.92 -3.92 18.50
C SER A 108 7.44 -4.22 18.74
N VAL A 109 6.71 -3.33 19.40
CA VAL A 109 5.25 -3.48 19.60
C VAL A 109 4.53 -3.45 18.26
N ILE A 110 4.82 -2.47 17.39
CA ILE A 110 4.20 -2.36 16.06
C ILE A 110 4.47 -3.60 15.22
N ASP A 111 5.72 -4.06 15.20
CA ASP A 111 6.14 -5.23 14.44
C ASP A 111 5.44 -6.51 14.91
N VAL A 112 5.40 -6.74 16.23
CA VAL A 112 4.72 -7.90 16.83
C VAL A 112 3.22 -7.85 16.58
N THR A 113 2.59 -6.69 16.77
CA THR A 113 1.15 -6.51 16.54
C THR A 113 0.80 -6.72 15.06
N SER A 114 1.60 -6.18 14.14
CA SER A 114 1.38 -6.34 12.69
C SER A 114 1.54 -7.80 12.26
N THR A 115 2.59 -8.48 12.75
CA THR A 115 2.82 -9.90 12.49
C THR A 115 1.67 -10.75 13.02
N ALA A 116 1.22 -10.50 14.25
CA ALA A 116 0.09 -11.20 14.85
C ALA A 116 -1.20 -10.97 14.04
N PHE A 117 -1.46 -9.73 13.62
CA PHE A 117 -2.61 -9.39 12.79
C PHE A 117 -2.61 -10.19 11.48
N TYR A 118 -1.50 -10.24 10.74
CA TYR A 118 -1.42 -11.00 9.49
C TYR A 118 -1.63 -12.51 9.70
N LEU A 119 -1.10 -13.08 10.78
CA LEU A 119 -1.31 -14.50 11.12
C LEU A 119 -2.77 -14.81 11.44
N VAL A 120 -3.43 -13.94 12.21
CA VAL A 120 -4.87 -14.08 12.52
C VAL A 120 -5.70 -13.99 11.24
N MET A 121 -5.39 -13.04 10.37
CA MET A 121 -6.08 -12.87 9.08
C MET A 121 -5.85 -14.07 8.14
N ALA A 122 -4.64 -14.63 8.10
CA ALA A 122 -4.35 -15.86 7.36
C ALA A 122 -5.20 -17.03 7.89
N PHE A 123 -5.25 -17.23 9.20
CA PHE A 123 -6.05 -18.29 9.82
C PHE A 123 -7.54 -18.15 9.53
N LEU A 124 -8.09 -16.94 9.67
CA LEU A 124 -9.50 -16.66 9.38
C LEU A 124 -9.82 -16.90 7.90
N SER A 125 -8.92 -16.49 7.00
CA SER A 125 -9.06 -16.72 5.56
C SER A 125 -9.06 -18.22 5.23
N ALA A 126 -8.18 -19.01 5.85
CA ALA A 126 -8.16 -20.47 5.71
C ALA A 126 -9.46 -21.11 6.20
N GLN A 127 -10.01 -20.62 7.32
CA GLN A 127 -11.26 -21.12 7.88
C GLN A 127 -12.44 -20.86 6.93
N ILE A 128 -12.51 -19.67 6.34
CA ILE A 128 -13.53 -19.31 5.34
C ILE A 128 -13.35 -20.14 4.06
N ALA A 129 -12.11 -20.32 3.61
CA ALA A 129 -11.80 -21.12 2.43
C ALA A 129 -12.28 -22.58 2.58
N GLY A 130 -12.05 -23.18 3.74
CA GLY A 130 -12.46 -24.56 4.03
C GLY A 130 -13.98 -24.75 4.17
N ARG A 131 -14.72 -23.72 4.60
CA ARG A 131 -16.18 -23.80 4.77
C ARG A 131 -16.99 -23.36 3.54
N THR A 132 -16.37 -22.66 2.60
CA THR A 132 -17.06 -22.13 1.42
C THR A 132 -17.06 -23.15 0.29
N GLN A 133 -18.22 -23.75 0.01
CA GLN A 133 -18.45 -24.68 -1.12
C GLN A 133 -19.29 -24.05 -2.25
N GLN A 134 -19.42 -22.73 -2.26
CA GLN A 134 -20.23 -22.02 -3.26
C GLN A 134 -19.47 -21.85 -4.57
N MET A 135 -20.13 -22.17 -5.68
CA MET A 135 -19.65 -21.84 -7.03
C MET A 135 -19.91 -20.37 -7.36
N MET A 136 -19.11 -19.82 -8.26
CA MET A 136 -19.31 -18.50 -8.86
C MET A 136 -20.53 -18.49 -9.78
N ALA A 137 -21.13 -17.31 -9.97
CA ALA A 137 -22.43 -17.21 -10.66
C ALA A 137 -22.29 -17.15 -12.18
N SER A 138 -21.19 -16.62 -12.69
CA SER A 138 -20.96 -16.43 -14.13
C SER A 138 -19.80 -17.28 -14.67
N MET A 139 -19.02 -17.92 -13.79
CA MET A 139 -17.85 -18.74 -14.16
C MET A 139 -17.85 -20.02 -13.32
N ASP A 140 -17.51 -21.18 -13.89
CA ASP A 140 -17.47 -22.47 -13.16
C ASP A 140 -16.22 -22.62 -12.27
N PHE A 141 -15.85 -21.56 -11.55
CA PHE A 141 -14.75 -21.58 -10.59
C PHE A 141 -15.29 -21.58 -9.14
N PRO A 142 -14.72 -22.41 -8.26
CA PRO A 142 -15.11 -22.41 -6.86
C PRO A 142 -14.63 -21.13 -6.18
N LYS A 143 -15.51 -20.44 -5.45
CA LYS A 143 -15.14 -19.22 -4.71
C LYS A 143 -14.05 -19.49 -3.66
N SER A 144 -13.93 -20.73 -3.18
CA SER A 144 -12.89 -21.17 -2.24
C SER A 144 -11.47 -20.82 -2.70
N THR A 145 -11.18 -20.94 -4.01
CA THR A 145 -9.84 -20.66 -4.57
C THR A 145 -9.36 -19.25 -4.26
N VAL A 146 -10.26 -18.27 -4.27
CA VAL A 146 -9.93 -16.87 -3.98
C VAL A 146 -9.53 -16.70 -2.52
N TYR A 147 -10.24 -17.35 -1.61
CA TYR A 147 -9.89 -17.32 -0.18
C TYR A 147 -8.54 -18.00 0.11
N TRP A 148 -8.18 -19.05 -0.64
CA TRP A 148 -6.84 -19.65 -0.56
C TRP A 148 -5.74 -18.70 -1.05
N ILE A 149 -5.98 -17.96 -2.13
CA ILE A 149 -5.04 -16.93 -2.60
C ILE A 149 -4.88 -15.82 -1.55
N ILE A 150 -5.98 -15.37 -0.95
CA ILE A 150 -5.98 -14.36 0.12
C ILE A 150 -5.19 -14.85 1.33
N MET A 151 -5.41 -16.11 1.76
CA MET A 151 -4.65 -16.73 2.83
C MET A 151 -3.15 -16.74 2.51
N ALA A 152 -2.76 -17.15 1.30
CA ALA A 152 -1.37 -17.16 0.87
C ALA A 152 -0.75 -15.75 0.91
N ALA A 153 -1.50 -14.73 0.48
CA ALA A 153 -1.05 -13.34 0.56
C ALA A 153 -0.80 -12.88 2.00
N PHE A 154 -1.71 -13.20 2.93
CA PHE A 154 -1.50 -12.92 4.36
C PHE A 154 -0.32 -13.68 4.97
N LEU A 155 -0.08 -14.92 4.55
CA LEU A 155 1.11 -15.67 4.98
C LEU A 155 2.40 -15.02 4.46
N CYS A 156 2.42 -14.55 3.21
CA CYS A 156 3.56 -13.79 2.68
C CYS A 156 3.79 -12.49 3.46
N MET A 157 2.74 -11.72 3.76
CA MET A 157 2.85 -10.51 4.59
C MET A 157 3.36 -10.84 5.99
N ALA A 158 2.86 -11.90 6.62
CA ALA A 158 3.33 -12.36 7.93
C ALA A 158 4.81 -12.76 7.90
N ALA A 159 5.26 -13.43 6.83
CA ALA A 159 6.65 -13.80 6.65
C ALA A 159 7.57 -12.58 6.50
N TYR A 160 7.17 -11.58 5.71
CA TYR A 160 7.90 -10.32 5.59
C TYR A 160 7.94 -9.55 6.92
N ALA A 161 6.81 -9.46 7.63
CA ALA A 161 6.72 -8.80 8.92
C ALA A 161 7.59 -9.49 9.98
N ALA A 162 7.58 -10.83 10.03
CA ALA A 162 8.41 -11.60 10.94
C ALA A 162 9.91 -11.47 10.62
N TRP A 163 10.27 -11.53 9.33
CA TRP A 163 11.64 -11.29 8.87
C TRP A 163 12.14 -9.91 9.29
N ASN A 164 11.31 -8.91 9.09
CA ASN A 164 11.61 -7.54 9.48
C ASN A 164 11.76 -7.36 11.00
N THR A 165 10.87 -7.98 11.78
CA THR A 165 10.95 -8.01 13.25
C THR A 165 12.28 -8.64 13.71
N TRP A 166 12.65 -9.76 13.09
CA TRP A 166 13.91 -10.44 13.39
C TRP A 166 15.13 -9.60 13.03
N GLN A 167 15.08 -8.89 11.89
CA GLN A 167 16.12 -7.94 11.53
C GLN A 167 16.25 -6.82 12.56
N HIS A 168 15.16 -6.17 12.96
CA HIS A 168 15.18 -5.11 13.98
C HIS A 168 15.74 -5.58 15.33
N LEU A 169 15.38 -6.79 15.76
CA LEU A 169 15.91 -7.41 16.98
C LEU A 169 17.42 -7.66 16.88
N ARG A 170 17.93 -7.98 15.68
CA ARG A 170 19.34 -8.30 15.46
C ARG A 170 20.21 -7.06 15.18
N SER A 171 19.70 -6.08 14.45
CA SER A 171 20.42 -4.85 14.11
C SER A 171 20.36 -3.81 15.24
N GLY A 172 19.29 -3.80 16.03
CA GLY A 172 19.04 -2.75 17.03
C GLY A 172 18.82 -1.36 16.43
N THR A 173 18.78 -1.26 15.10
CA THR A 173 18.60 -0.03 14.33
C THR A 173 17.40 -0.22 13.40
N SER A 174 16.58 0.81 13.28
CA SER A 174 15.40 0.87 12.42
C SER A 174 15.20 2.34 12.05
N ARG A 175 14.52 2.61 10.93
CA ARG A 175 14.20 3.98 10.46
C ARG A 175 13.62 4.86 11.56
N LEU A 176 12.86 4.26 12.49
CA LEU A 176 12.23 4.95 13.63
C LEU A 176 13.12 5.10 14.87
N ILE A 177 14.19 4.31 14.97
CA ILE A 177 15.12 4.32 16.10
C ILE A 177 16.19 5.38 15.87
N ASP A 178 16.79 5.40 14.68
CA ASP A 178 17.89 6.28 14.29
C ASP A 178 17.53 7.03 12.99
N PRO A 179 16.60 8.01 13.05
CA PRO A 179 16.16 8.76 11.87
C PRO A 179 17.28 9.60 11.23
N GLU A 180 18.37 9.86 11.96
CA GLU A 180 19.53 10.63 11.46
C GLU A 180 20.38 9.83 10.44
N ASP A 181 20.46 8.51 10.57
CA ASP A 181 21.20 7.63 9.63
C ASP A 181 20.40 7.38 8.33
N TYR A 182 19.09 7.61 8.38
CA TYR A 182 18.18 7.54 7.22
C TYR A 182 17.72 8.93 6.74
N ALA A 183 18.29 10.00 7.31
CA ALA A 183 18.01 11.36 6.86
C ALA A 183 18.59 11.63 5.47
N ASP A 184 19.63 10.90 5.06
CA ASP A 184 20.19 11.00 3.71
C ASP A 184 19.29 10.34 2.66
N ASP A 185 18.45 9.36 3.04
CA ASP A 185 17.35 8.87 2.19
C ASP A 185 16.28 9.95 2.02
N ILE A 186 16.03 10.80 3.03
CA ILE A 186 15.09 11.93 2.94
C ILE A 186 15.72 13.12 2.19
N ARG A 187 17.02 13.37 2.34
CA ARG A 187 17.75 14.42 1.60
C ARG A 187 18.11 14.04 0.17
N ALA A 188 18.15 12.76 -0.16
CA ALA A 188 18.19 12.28 -1.54
C ALA A 188 16.83 12.45 -2.24
N ILE A 189 15.77 12.73 -1.47
CA ILE A 189 14.41 13.03 -1.92
C ILE A 189 14.13 14.56 -1.93
N ASP A 190 15.01 15.39 -1.35
CA ASP A 190 14.95 16.87 -1.36
C ASP A 190 15.79 17.50 -2.50
#